data_AF-A0A9J7MK27-F1
#
_entry.id   AF-A0A9J7MK27-F1
#
_cell.length_a   1.000
_cell.length_b   1.000
_cell.length_c   1.000
_cell.angle_alpha   90.00
_cell.angle_beta   90.00
_cell.angle_gamma   90.00
#
_symmetry.space_group_name_H-M   'P 1'
#
loop_
_entity.id
_entity.type
_entity.pdbx_description
1 polymer ?
#
loop_
_entity_poly.entity_id
_entity_poly.type
_entity_poly.pdbx_seq_one_letter_code
_entity_poly.pdbx_strand_id
1 'polypeptide(L)'
;MISSHFYVHLVLLVVCAQLCLTGAGKYSKEKNDFHPKEKRDREFRSAKVQAAWEKAQKLVSEAKLAELHSDLKLHEMEEFKWKKLKAEGGDQDGEKEANLRENLLKLMSKYGIDGGKYEQMRSRNDVEMNMRHAKDAAREFTDHRIKKIWMKAQKAGFSPEELEDLRTELKHHQEKVEEYQMMANEIPDYKENTIEGRDKNVELKQKFRELRDDLGKLDLKISSGYNDEMDFKEPKVKELWAAALRGNFTDDELKSIKEELSHFQKKMDKHSHYKQALVASQQQKEDVGKEQFPQEKQARHADLLDKVKDIGYKVKKHYKDLHYRINKELPIDEL
;
A
#
# COMPACT_ATOMS: atom_id res chain seq x y z
N MET A 1 43.78 -20.53 20.39
CA MET A 1 42.76 -20.62 19.33
C MET A 1 42.43 -19.23 18.76
N ILE A 2 43.41 -18.48 18.23
CA ILE A 2 43.20 -17.11 17.71
C ILE A 2 43.63 -17.00 16.24
N SER A 3 44.58 -17.83 15.77
CA SER A 3 45.04 -17.80 14.37
C SER A 3 44.02 -18.28 13.33
N SER A 4 43.05 -19.13 13.71
CA SER A 4 42.10 -19.69 12.74
C SER A 4 40.99 -18.69 12.36
N HIS A 5 40.50 -17.89 13.33
CA HIS A 5 39.54 -16.82 13.05
C HIS A 5 40.15 -15.67 12.22
N PHE A 6 41.43 -15.36 12.44
CA PHE A 6 42.13 -14.33 11.67
C PHE A 6 42.31 -14.74 10.20
N TYR A 7 42.60 -16.02 9.95
CA TYR A 7 42.68 -16.57 8.59
C TYR A 7 41.32 -16.59 7.88
N VAL A 8 40.24 -16.91 8.61
CA VAL A 8 38.88 -16.89 8.03
C VAL A 8 38.46 -15.47 7.67
N HIS A 9 38.77 -14.47 8.51
CA HIS A 9 38.49 -13.07 8.18
C HIS A 9 39.37 -12.54 7.04
N LEU A 10 40.64 -12.95 6.96
CA LEU A 10 41.53 -12.59 5.86
C LEU A 10 41.06 -13.20 4.52
N VAL A 11 40.63 -14.46 4.52
CA VAL A 11 40.08 -15.13 3.34
C VAL A 11 38.73 -14.51 2.93
N LEU A 12 37.87 -14.13 3.89
CA LEU A 12 36.60 -13.46 3.58
C LEU A 12 36.82 -12.05 2.99
N LEU A 13 37.85 -11.33 3.46
CA LEU A 13 38.25 -10.03 2.91
C LEU A 13 38.81 -10.15 1.48
N VAL A 14 39.60 -11.20 1.22
CA VAL A 14 40.16 -11.49 -0.12
C VAL A 14 39.07 -11.92 -1.11
N VAL A 15 38.11 -12.76 -0.69
CA VAL A 15 36.96 -13.14 -1.52
C VAL A 15 36.00 -11.97 -1.78
N CYS A 16 35.77 -11.10 -0.79
CA CYS A 16 35.02 -9.86 -0.99
C CYS A 16 35.75 -8.89 -1.94
N ALA A 17 37.09 -8.78 -1.85
CA ALA A 17 37.87 -7.96 -2.78
C ALA A 17 37.85 -8.52 -4.22
N GLN A 18 37.83 -9.84 -4.39
CA GLN A 18 37.72 -10.48 -5.71
C GLN A 18 36.32 -10.39 -6.32
N LEU A 19 35.26 -10.41 -5.51
CA LEU A 19 33.88 -10.17 -5.99
C LEU A 19 33.65 -8.71 -6.37
N CYS A 20 34.27 -7.75 -5.67
CA CYS A 20 34.23 -6.32 -6.03
C CYS A 20 34.95 -6.00 -7.37
N LEU A 21 35.93 -6.81 -7.78
CA LEU A 21 36.67 -6.60 -9.04
C LEU A 21 35.89 -7.05 -10.30
N THR A 22 34.81 -7.82 -10.16
CA THR A 22 34.01 -8.28 -11.32
C THR A 22 32.92 -7.28 -11.75
N GLY A 23 32.61 -6.28 -10.92
CA GLY A 23 31.64 -5.21 -11.21
C GLY A 23 32.24 -3.99 -11.92
N ALA A 24 33.56 -3.84 -11.90
CA ALA A 24 34.27 -2.62 -12.32
C ALA A 24 34.57 -2.54 -13.84
N GLY A 25 34.00 -3.42 -14.66
CA GLY A 25 34.36 -3.55 -16.08
C GLY A 25 33.43 -2.85 -17.09
N LYS A 26 32.35 -2.19 -16.65
CA LYS A 26 31.32 -1.60 -17.54
C LYS A 26 31.48 -0.10 -17.81
N TYR A 27 32.38 0.58 -17.08
CA TYR A 27 32.52 2.04 -17.11
C TYR A 27 33.99 2.51 -17.21
N SER A 28 34.89 1.71 -17.80
CA SER A 28 36.28 2.15 -18.01
C SER A 28 36.41 2.98 -19.29
N LYS A 29 37.09 4.12 -19.21
CA LYS A 29 37.37 5.05 -20.32
C LYS A 29 38.07 4.35 -21.49
N GLU A 30 38.87 3.32 -21.21
CA GLU A 30 39.58 2.48 -22.20
C GLU A 30 38.63 1.66 -23.10
N LYS A 31 37.43 1.29 -22.60
CA LYS A 31 36.41 0.62 -23.43
C LYS A 31 35.59 1.59 -24.26
N ASN A 32 35.81 2.91 -24.21
CA ASN A 32 35.16 3.86 -25.11
C ASN A 32 36.06 4.28 -26.29
N ASP A 33 37.35 3.95 -26.27
CA ASP A 33 38.27 4.19 -27.37
C ASP A 33 38.51 2.91 -28.19
N PHE A 34 37.61 2.63 -29.13
CA PHE A 34 37.75 1.49 -30.05
C PHE A 34 38.49 1.85 -31.36
N HIS A 35 39.23 0.86 -31.89
CA HIS A 35 39.94 0.93 -33.17
C HIS A 35 38.98 1.26 -34.36
N PRO A 36 39.46 1.94 -35.42
CA PRO A 36 38.61 2.42 -36.53
C PRO A 36 37.80 1.36 -37.28
N LYS A 37 38.21 0.07 -37.23
CA LYS A 37 37.50 -1.03 -37.88
C LYS A 37 36.26 -1.50 -37.10
N GLU A 38 36.30 -1.48 -35.76
CA GLU A 38 35.16 -1.86 -34.91
C GLU A 38 34.08 -0.76 -34.80
N LYS A 39 34.40 0.46 -35.23
CA LYS A 39 33.43 1.56 -35.36
C LYS A 39 32.48 1.40 -36.54
N ARG A 40 32.77 0.51 -37.51
CA ARG A 40 31.97 0.37 -38.74
C ARG A 40 30.78 -0.59 -38.61
N ASP A 41 30.79 -1.48 -37.62
CA ASP A 41 29.71 -2.45 -37.38
C ASP A 41 28.78 -2.07 -36.20
N ARG A 42 29.01 -0.92 -35.55
CA ARG A 42 28.16 -0.43 -34.46
C ARG A 42 27.18 0.63 -34.96
N GLU A 43 25.90 0.33 -34.80
CA GLU A 43 24.80 1.23 -35.14
C GLU A 43 24.71 2.43 -34.17
N PHE A 44 25.14 2.25 -32.90
CA PHE A 44 25.14 3.29 -31.86
C PHE A 44 26.54 3.56 -31.28
N ARG A 45 26.83 4.82 -30.96
CA ARG A 45 28.11 5.28 -30.38
C ARG A 45 28.16 5.09 -28.86
N SER A 46 27.02 5.11 -28.18
CA SER A 46 26.90 4.87 -26.75
C SER A 46 26.87 3.37 -26.47
N ALA A 47 27.86 2.86 -25.72
CA ALA A 47 27.99 1.44 -25.42
C ALA A 47 26.74 0.85 -24.73
N LYS A 48 26.02 1.65 -23.94
CA LYS A 48 24.78 1.21 -23.28
C LYS A 48 23.59 1.12 -24.23
N VAL A 49 23.49 2.03 -25.20
CA VAL A 49 22.44 2.03 -26.23
C VAL A 49 22.69 0.90 -27.21
N GLN A 50 23.95 0.67 -27.58
CA GLN A 50 24.37 -0.47 -28.40
C GLN A 50 24.05 -1.82 -27.73
N ALA A 51 24.33 -1.97 -26.42
CA ALA A 51 23.98 -3.18 -25.69
C ALA A 51 22.46 -3.42 -25.60
N ALA A 52 21.67 -2.35 -25.47
CA ALA A 52 20.21 -2.44 -25.53
C ALA A 52 19.72 -2.84 -26.93
N TRP A 53 20.34 -2.30 -27.98
CA TRP A 53 20.05 -2.62 -29.38
C TRP A 53 20.36 -4.09 -29.72
N GLU A 54 21.55 -4.60 -29.39
CA GLU A 54 21.92 -6.00 -29.62
C GLU A 54 21.03 -6.97 -28.84
N LYS A 55 20.59 -6.58 -27.64
CA LYS A 55 19.64 -7.37 -26.85
C LYS A 55 18.25 -7.38 -27.50
N ALA A 56 17.83 -6.25 -28.07
CA ALA A 56 16.54 -6.14 -28.74
C ALA A 56 16.50 -6.88 -30.08
N GLN A 57 17.59 -6.87 -30.85
CA GLN A 57 17.71 -7.64 -32.09
C GLN A 57 17.46 -9.15 -31.88
N LYS A 58 17.75 -9.67 -30.68
CA LYS A 58 17.56 -11.08 -30.33
C LYS A 58 16.17 -11.41 -29.78
N LEU A 59 15.40 -10.42 -29.33
CA LEU A 59 14.19 -10.62 -28.53
C LEU A 59 12.92 -9.97 -29.13
N VAL A 60 13.05 -9.06 -30.09
CA VAL A 60 11.96 -8.20 -30.57
C VAL A 60 11.66 -8.45 -32.06
N SER A 61 10.38 -8.49 -32.43
CA SER A 61 9.91 -8.64 -33.82
C SER A 61 10.31 -7.47 -34.73
N GLU A 62 10.56 -7.70 -36.02
CA GLU A 62 11.04 -6.69 -36.99
C GLU A 62 10.23 -5.37 -37.01
N ALA A 63 8.90 -5.44 -36.88
CA ALA A 63 8.05 -4.24 -36.84
C ALA A 63 8.33 -3.34 -35.62
N LYS A 64 8.56 -3.95 -34.45
CA LYS A 64 8.86 -3.23 -33.20
C LYS A 64 10.33 -2.80 -33.13
N LEU A 65 11.20 -3.45 -33.90
CA LEU A 65 12.63 -3.19 -33.96
C LEU A 65 12.93 -1.85 -34.66
N ALA A 66 12.17 -1.49 -35.70
CA ALA A 66 12.28 -0.18 -36.36
C ALA A 66 11.82 0.99 -35.46
N GLU A 67 10.75 0.78 -34.69
CA GLU A 67 10.25 1.77 -33.71
C GLU A 67 11.28 1.98 -32.58
N LEU A 68 11.78 0.88 -32.00
CA LEU A 68 12.83 0.92 -30.98
C LEU A 68 14.13 1.56 -31.50
N HIS A 69 14.49 1.34 -32.76
CA HIS A 69 15.67 1.96 -33.37
C HIS A 69 15.58 3.49 -33.38
N SER A 70 14.41 4.01 -33.76
CA SER A 70 14.13 5.45 -33.77
C SER A 70 14.16 6.03 -32.36
N ASP A 71 13.55 5.33 -31.40
CA ASP A 71 13.53 5.73 -29.99
C ASP A 71 14.94 5.71 -29.35
N LEU A 72 15.76 4.69 -29.66
CA LEU A 72 17.14 4.61 -29.18
C LEU A 72 18.03 5.69 -29.80
N LYS A 73 17.79 6.09 -31.05
CA LYS A 73 18.48 7.23 -31.67
C LYS A 73 18.14 8.54 -30.99
N LEU A 74 16.87 8.77 -30.67
CA LEU A 74 16.44 9.94 -29.90
C LEU A 74 17.10 9.96 -28.52
N HIS A 75 17.11 8.82 -27.83
CA HIS A 75 17.76 8.69 -26.53
C HIS A 75 19.28 8.96 -26.60
N GLU A 76 19.97 8.48 -27.63
CA GLU A 76 21.40 8.74 -27.85
C GLU A 76 21.69 10.23 -28.13
N MET A 77 20.78 10.93 -28.81
CA MET A 77 20.91 12.37 -29.00
C MET A 77 20.77 13.14 -27.68
N GLU A 78 19.83 12.75 -26.82
CA GLU A 78 19.64 13.35 -25.49
C GLU A 78 20.83 13.07 -24.56
N GLU A 79 21.36 11.86 -24.59
CA GLU A 79 22.62 11.47 -23.96
C GLU A 79 23.79 12.38 -24.37
N PHE A 80 23.91 12.66 -25.66
CA PHE A 80 24.99 13.51 -26.17
C PHE A 80 24.81 14.97 -25.72
N LYS A 81 23.58 15.48 -25.77
CA LYS A 81 23.23 16.82 -25.27
C LYS A 81 23.55 16.95 -23.77
N TRP A 82 23.21 15.94 -22.98
CA TRP A 82 23.51 15.91 -21.55
C TRP A 82 25.02 15.84 -21.28
N LYS A 83 25.78 15.02 -22.01
CA LYS A 83 27.25 14.98 -21.88
C LYS A 83 27.89 16.33 -22.18
N LYS A 84 27.39 17.05 -23.18
CA LYS A 84 27.81 18.42 -23.50
C LYS A 84 27.48 19.38 -22.36
N LEU A 85 26.25 19.35 -21.85
CA LEU A 85 25.79 20.16 -20.72
C LEU A 85 26.61 19.91 -19.44
N LYS A 86 26.95 18.64 -19.17
CA LYS A 86 27.78 18.24 -18.03
C LYS A 86 29.22 18.74 -18.17
N ALA A 87 29.78 18.74 -19.38
CA ALA A 87 31.11 19.29 -19.65
C ALA A 87 31.16 20.82 -19.49
N GLU A 88 30.05 21.50 -19.72
CA GLU A 88 29.86 22.95 -19.49
C GLU A 88 29.59 23.30 -18.00
N GLY A 89 29.57 22.30 -17.11
CA GLY A 89 29.35 22.47 -15.67
C GLY A 89 27.88 22.51 -15.23
N GLY A 90 26.93 22.17 -16.12
CA GLY A 90 25.53 21.96 -15.76
C GLY A 90 25.25 20.60 -15.12
N ASP A 91 24.06 20.44 -14.52
CA ASP A 91 23.57 19.19 -13.86
C ASP A 91 24.38 18.78 -12.62
N GLN A 92 24.58 19.71 -11.68
CA GLN A 92 25.31 19.47 -10.43
C GLN A 92 24.55 18.56 -9.45
N ASP A 93 23.22 18.56 -9.57
CA ASP A 93 22.26 17.72 -8.85
C ASP A 93 22.11 16.32 -9.47
N GLY A 94 22.53 16.12 -10.71
CA GLY A 94 22.48 14.83 -11.41
C GLY A 94 21.06 14.39 -11.81
N GLU A 95 20.09 15.32 -11.78
CA GLU A 95 18.69 15.05 -12.09
C GLU A 95 18.52 14.64 -13.56
N LYS A 96 19.23 15.32 -14.48
CA LYS A 96 19.16 15.00 -15.92
C LYS A 96 19.83 13.67 -16.22
N GLU A 97 20.91 13.34 -15.51
CA GLU A 97 21.54 12.02 -15.60
C GLU A 97 20.59 10.90 -15.13
N ALA A 98 19.89 11.12 -14.01
CA ALA A 98 18.93 10.17 -13.47
C ALA A 98 17.74 9.96 -14.41
N ASN A 99 17.18 11.05 -14.94
CA ASN A 99 16.06 11.02 -15.89
C ASN A 99 16.43 10.27 -17.19
N LEU A 100 17.63 10.49 -17.73
CA LEU A 100 18.09 9.70 -18.90
C LEU A 100 18.22 8.21 -18.59
N ARG A 101 18.68 7.84 -17.39
CA ARG A 101 18.74 6.42 -16.99
C ARG A 101 17.34 5.81 -16.84
N GLU A 102 16.40 6.55 -16.26
CA GLU A 102 15.00 6.13 -16.12
C GLU A 102 14.33 5.99 -17.50
N ASN A 103 14.51 6.97 -18.39
CA ASN A 103 13.94 6.94 -19.74
C ASN A 103 14.46 5.75 -20.55
N LEU A 104 15.75 5.40 -20.42
CA LEU A 104 16.30 4.20 -21.04
C LEU A 104 15.65 2.92 -20.50
N LEU A 105 15.49 2.81 -19.17
CA LEU A 105 14.84 1.65 -18.55
C LEU A 105 13.36 1.55 -18.93
N LYS A 106 12.65 2.68 -18.97
CA LYS A 106 11.25 2.77 -19.42
C LYS A 106 11.11 2.33 -20.88
N LEU A 107 12.03 2.78 -21.74
CA LEU A 107 12.08 2.38 -23.15
C LEU A 107 12.34 0.87 -23.25
N MET A 108 13.34 0.36 -22.54
CA MET A 108 13.63 -1.08 -22.50
C MET A 108 12.45 -1.90 -21.95
N SER A 109 11.68 -1.37 -21.00
CA SER A 109 10.49 -2.02 -20.46
C SER A 109 9.34 -2.06 -21.46
N LYS A 110 9.09 -0.96 -22.21
CA LYS A 110 8.07 -0.88 -23.28
C LYS A 110 8.21 -2.01 -24.31
N TYR A 111 9.44 -2.42 -24.61
CA TYR A 111 9.73 -3.49 -25.57
C TYR A 111 10.05 -4.84 -24.91
N GLY A 112 9.89 -4.99 -23.59
CA GLY A 112 10.09 -6.26 -22.87
C GLY A 112 11.55 -6.73 -22.77
N ILE A 113 12.52 -5.88 -23.10
CA ILE A 113 13.96 -6.22 -23.14
C ILE A 113 14.67 -5.94 -21.81
N ASP A 114 13.99 -5.32 -20.85
CA ASP A 114 14.59 -4.87 -19.59
C ASP A 114 14.74 -5.97 -18.53
N GLY A 115 13.91 -7.01 -18.58
CA GLY A 115 13.93 -8.10 -17.59
C GLY A 115 13.45 -7.67 -16.20
N GLY A 116 12.54 -6.68 -16.12
CA GLY A 116 11.88 -6.25 -14.89
C GLY A 116 12.65 -5.23 -14.04
N LYS A 117 13.75 -4.66 -14.52
CA LYS A 117 14.57 -3.70 -13.75
C LYS A 117 13.88 -2.35 -13.57
N TYR A 118 13.07 -1.93 -14.54
CA TYR A 118 12.24 -0.74 -14.50
C TYR A 118 11.19 -0.87 -13.42
N GLU A 119 10.54 -2.04 -13.33
CA GLU A 119 9.56 -2.31 -12.28
C GLU A 119 10.22 -2.37 -10.89
N GLN A 120 11.42 -2.95 -10.78
CA GLN A 120 12.21 -2.94 -9.55
C GLN A 120 12.65 -1.53 -9.14
N MET A 121 13.08 -0.70 -10.09
CA MET A 121 13.48 0.70 -9.85
C MET A 121 12.26 1.54 -9.43
N ARG A 122 11.12 1.37 -10.10
CA ARG A 122 9.87 2.03 -9.77
C ARG A 122 9.38 1.65 -8.38
N SER A 123 9.31 0.36 -8.08
CA SER A 123 8.92 -0.15 -6.76
C SER A 123 9.82 0.40 -5.64
N ARG A 124 11.14 0.45 -5.88
CA ARG A 124 12.09 1.06 -4.93
C ARG A 124 11.83 2.57 -4.73
N ASN A 125 11.58 3.31 -5.80
CA ASN A 125 11.28 4.74 -5.72
C ASN A 125 9.95 5.00 -5.01
N ASP A 126 8.92 4.17 -5.25
CA ASP A 126 7.63 4.26 -4.58
C ASP A 126 7.78 4.03 -3.06
N VAL A 127 8.59 3.05 -2.65
CA VAL A 127 8.93 2.82 -1.24
C VAL A 127 9.68 4.00 -0.63
N GLU A 128 10.61 4.62 -1.35
CA GLU A 128 11.37 5.78 -0.86
C GLU A 128 10.52 7.05 -0.76
N MET A 129 9.69 7.33 -1.77
CA MET A 129 8.68 8.40 -1.75
C MET A 129 7.74 8.24 -0.55
N ASN A 130 7.18 7.04 -0.38
CA ASN A 130 6.33 6.71 0.76
C ASN A 130 7.06 6.97 2.07
N MET A 131 8.33 6.56 2.20
CA MET A 131 9.12 6.79 3.41
C MET A 131 9.39 8.27 3.72
N ARG A 132 9.48 9.14 2.69
CA ARG A 132 9.62 10.60 2.88
C ARG A 132 8.30 11.20 3.35
N HIS A 133 7.19 10.86 2.71
CA HIS A 133 5.85 11.23 3.16
C HIS A 133 5.56 10.72 4.59
N ALA A 134 6.11 9.56 4.98
CA ALA A 134 6.09 9.05 6.36
C ALA A 134 6.64 10.02 7.37
N LYS A 135 7.84 10.54 7.08
CA LYS A 135 8.57 11.41 7.99
C LYS A 135 7.87 12.74 8.15
N ASP A 136 7.28 13.26 7.08
CA ASP A 136 6.56 14.52 7.11
C ASP A 136 5.21 14.39 7.83
N ALA A 137 4.43 13.34 7.54
CA ALA A 137 3.18 13.06 8.25
C ALA A 137 3.40 12.68 9.73
N ALA A 138 4.51 12.01 10.07
CA ALA A 138 4.86 11.75 11.47
C ALA A 138 5.16 13.01 12.29
N ARG A 139 5.42 14.17 11.65
CA ARG A 139 5.53 15.45 12.36
C ARG A 139 4.17 16.00 12.81
N GLU A 140 3.07 15.53 12.23
CA GLU A 140 1.71 15.94 12.61
C GLU A 140 1.28 15.34 13.96
N PHE A 141 1.77 14.14 14.29
CA PHE A 141 1.42 13.48 15.55
C PHE A 141 2.29 14.00 16.71
N THR A 142 1.73 14.20 17.90
CA THR A 142 2.48 14.58 19.10
C THR A 142 3.01 13.34 19.84
N ASP A 143 2.14 12.34 20.07
CA ASP A 143 2.43 11.10 20.79
C ASP A 143 3.47 10.21 20.06
N HIS A 144 4.50 9.80 20.79
CA HIS A 144 5.54 8.89 20.31
C HIS A 144 5.01 7.50 19.91
N ARG A 145 3.97 7.00 20.58
CA ARG A 145 3.33 5.71 20.28
C ARG A 145 2.60 5.76 18.95
N ILE A 146 1.83 6.81 18.72
CA ILE A 146 1.14 7.06 17.45
C ILE A 146 2.15 7.19 16.31
N LYS A 147 3.21 7.98 16.49
CA LYS A 147 4.32 8.09 15.53
C LYS A 147 4.94 6.74 15.18
N LYS A 148 5.16 5.89 16.19
CA LYS A 148 5.73 4.55 16.01
C LYS A 148 4.80 3.66 15.18
N ILE A 149 3.50 3.69 15.48
CA ILE A 149 2.47 2.92 14.75
C ILE A 149 2.40 3.37 13.29
N TRP A 150 2.35 4.68 13.05
CA TRP A 150 2.36 5.27 11.71
C TRP A 150 3.57 4.83 10.88
N MET A 151 4.77 4.92 11.47
CA MET A 151 6.02 4.49 10.81
C MET A 151 6.07 2.99 10.51
N LYS A 152 5.44 2.16 11.35
CA LYS A 152 5.30 0.72 11.09
C LYS A 152 4.33 0.45 9.95
N ALA A 153 3.18 1.12 9.93
CA ALA A 153 2.18 0.95 8.89
C ALA A 153 2.75 1.27 7.51
N GLN A 154 3.48 2.37 7.37
CA GLN A 154 4.08 2.72 6.08
C GLN A 154 5.12 1.71 5.58
N LYS A 155 5.84 1.06 6.49
CA LYS A 155 6.80 0.00 6.14
C LYS A 155 6.14 -1.32 5.79
N ALA A 156 4.90 -1.51 6.21
CA ALA A 156 4.13 -2.73 5.99
C ALA A 156 3.41 -2.76 4.63
N GLY A 157 3.53 -1.72 3.80
CA GLY A 157 3.12 -1.75 2.39
C GLY A 157 1.62 -1.59 2.14
N PHE A 158 0.92 -0.87 3.01
CA PHE A 158 -0.50 -0.55 2.88
C PHE A 158 -0.79 0.29 1.63
N SER A 159 -2.02 0.19 1.10
CA SER A 159 -2.48 1.05 0.02
C SER A 159 -2.63 2.52 0.48
N PRO A 160 -2.63 3.50 -0.46
CA PRO A 160 -2.77 4.91 -0.10
C PRO A 160 -4.09 5.25 0.60
N GLU A 161 -5.18 4.58 0.23
CA GLU A 161 -6.51 4.78 0.86
C GLU A 161 -6.50 4.28 2.31
N GLU A 162 -5.97 3.08 2.56
CA GLU A 162 -5.85 2.51 3.90
C GLU A 162 -4.92 3.33 4.81
N LEU A 163 -3.85 3.89 4.25
CA LEU A 163 -2.97 4.78 5.00
C LEU A 163 -3.70 6.06 5.41
N GLU A 164 -4.59 6.61 4.59
CA GLU A 164 -5.36 7.81 4.94
C GLU A 164 -6.44 7.52 5.99
N ASP A 165 -7.11 6.36 5.90
CA ASP A 165 -8.03 5.89 6.93
C ASP A 165 -7.31 5.70 8.28
N LEU A 166 -6.15 5.04 8.27
CA LEU A 166 -5.32 4.87 9.46
C LEU A 166 -4.86 6.23 10.01
N ARG A 167 -4.47 7.17 9.14
CA ARG A 167 -4.07 8.51 9.56
C ARG A 167 -5.20 9.24 10.28
N THR A 168 -6.42 9.12 9.76
CA THR A 168 -7.63 9.69 10.36
C THR A 168 -7.92 9.06 11.72
N GLU A 169 -7.82 7.73 11.83
CA GLU A 169 -8.02 7.01 13.10
C GLU A 169 -6.98 7.42 14.15
N LEU A 170 -5.70 7.50 13.77
CA LEU A 170 -4.61 7.94 14.66
C LEU A 170 -4.78 9.40 15.10
N LYS A 171 -5.27 10.27 14.23
CA LYS A 171 -5.56 11.67 14.56
C LYS A 171 -6.71 11.77 15.56
N HIS A 172 -7.82 11.08 15.32
CA HIS A 172 -8.92 11.00 16.28
C HIS A 172 -8.47 10.42 17.62
N HIS A 173 -7.56 9.45 17.62
CA HIS A 173 -7.00 8.91 18.85
C HIS A 173 -6.26 9.98 19.66
N GLN A 174 -5.40 10.76 19.00
CA GLN A 174 -4.68 11.85 19.65
C GLN A 174 -5.63 12.91 20.20
N GLU A 175 -6.59 13.36 19.41
CA GLU A 175 -7.60 14.35 19.82
C GLU A 175 -8.38 13.88 21.05
N LYS A 176 -8.82 12.61 21.07
CA LYS A 176 -9.50 12.03 22.24
C LYS A 176 -8.62 11.99 23.48
N VAL A 177 -7.34 11.62 23.33
CA VAL A 177 -6.40 11.60 24.46
C VAL A 177 -6.22 13.01 25.03
N GLU A 178 -6.07 14.02 24.17
CA GLU A 178 -5.96 15.43 24.57
C GLU A 178 -7.24 15.92 25.27
N GLU A 179 -8.42 15.59 24.73
CA GLU A 179 -9.73 15.92 25.32
C GLU A 179 -9.89 15.32 26.73
N TYR A 180 -9.52 14.04 26.92
CA TYR A 180 -9.57 13.41 28.24
C TYR A 180 -8.53 13.97 29.21
N GLN A 181 -7.35 14.39 28.74
CA GLN A 181 -6.36 15.07 29.57
C GLN A 181 -6.88 16.43 30.04
N MET A 182 -7.58 17.18 29.18
CA MET A 182 -8.24 18.42 29.57
C MET A 182 -9.31 18.17 30.64
N MET A 183 -10.22 17.22 30.41
CA MET A 183 -11.26 16.86 31.38
C MET A 183 -10.69 16.39 32.73
N ALA A 184 -9.57 15.66 32.71
CA ALA A 184 -8.89 15.23 33.93
C ALA A 184 -8.32 16.42 34.72
N ASN A 185 -7.74 17.41 34.01
CA ASN A 185 -7.20 18.63 34.62
C ASN A 185 -8.31 19.59 35.12
N GLU A 186 -9.52 19.49 34.59
CA GLU A 186 -10.68 20.26 35.03
C GLU A 186 -11.29 19.76 36.36
N ILE A 187 -10.94 18.55 36.82
CA ILE A 187 -11.36 18.06 38.14
C ILE A 187 -10.51 18.80 39.19
N PRO A 188 -11.09 19.71 40.00
CA PRO A 188 -10.33 20.44 41.00
C PRO A 188 -9.90 19.49 42.13
N ASP A 189 -8.68 19.66 42.67
CA ASP A 189 -8.13 18.83 43.76
C ASP A 189 -9.08 18.65 44.95
N TYR A 190 -9.89 19.67 45.28
CA TYR A 190 -10.84 19.60 46.40
C TYR A 190 -12.06 18.72 46.12
N LYS A 191 -12.39 18.45 44.84
CA LYS A 191 -13.46 17.53 44.44
C LYS A 191 -12.96 16.10 44.30
N GLU A 192 -11.66 15.86 44.18
CA GLU A 192 -11.11 14.50 44.03
C GLU A 192 -11.49 13.57 45.20
N ASN A 193 -11.65 14.14 46.41
CA ASN A 193 -12.03 13.39 47.60
C ASN A 193 -13.55 13.22 47.80
N THR A 194 -14.39 13.91 47.01
CA THR A 194 -15.85 13.73 47.05
C THR A 194 -16.25 12.49 46.27
N ILE A 195 -17.43 11.92 46.59
CA ILE A 195 -17.94 10.72 45.90
C ILE A 195 -18.06 11.00 44.39
N GLU A 196 -18.62 12.15 44.01
CA GLU A 196 -18.75 12.56 42.60
C GLU A 196 -17.41 12.74 41.86
N GLY A 197 -16.39 13.27 42.53
CA GLY A 197 -15.07 13.43 41.90
C GLY A 197 -14.32 12.10 41.77
N ARG A 198 -14.47 11.19 42.75
CA ARG A 198 -13.94 9.83 42.63
C ARG A 198 -14.59 9.06 41.49
N ASP A 199 -15.91 9.12 41.36
CA ASP A 199 -16.64 8.41 40.29
C ASP A 199 -16.20 8.92 38.91
N LYS A 200 -16.11 10.24 38.72
CA LYS A 200 -15.59 10.85 37.48
C LYS A 200 -14.14 10.47 37.18
N ASN A 201 -13.28 10.42 38.20
CA ASN A 201 -11.87 10.04 38.04
C ASN A 201 -11.73 8.55 37.67
N VAL A 202 -12.56 7.68 38.26
CA VAL A 202 -12.65 6.25 37.89
C VAL A 202 -13.12 6.09 36.45
N GLU A 203 -14.15 6.82 36.03
CA GLU A 203 -14.66 6.81 34.65
C GLU A 203 -13.59 7.28 33.64
N LEU A 204 -12.92 8.40 33.92
CA LEU A 204 -11.84 8.90 33.06
C LEU A 204 -10.67 7.91 32.96
N LYS A 205 -10.25 7.32 34.08
CA LYS A 205 -9.22 6.27 34.09
C LYS A 205 -9.64 5.05 33.28
N GLN A 206 -10.92 4.69 33.31
CA GLN A 206 -11.45 3.60 32.52
C GLN A 206 -11.39 3.91 31.02
N LYS A 207 -11.82 5.11 30.60
CA LYS A 207 -11.73 5.56 29.21
C LYS A 207 -10.28 5.65 28.71
N PHE A 208 -9.34 6.10 29.57
CA PHE A 208 -7.91 6.07 29.24
C PHE A 208 -7.38 4.66 29.02
N ARG A 209 -7.81 3.69 29.83
CA ARG A 209 -7.44 2.28 29.62
C ARG A 209 -7.98 1.76 28.30
N GLU A 210 -9.26 2.00 28.01
CA GLU A 210 -9.90 1.58 26.77
C GLU A 210 -9.22 2.16 25.54
N LEU A 211 -8.94 3.46 25.52
CA LEU A 211 -8.18 4.10 24.46
C LEU A 211 -6.80 3.47 24.28
N ARG A 212 -6.06 3.30 25.37
CA ARG A 212 -4.71 2.73 25.31
C ARG A 212 -4.72 1.30 24.78
N ASP A 213 -5.73 0.53 25.16
CA ASP A 213 -5.89 -0.85 24.73
C ASP A 213 -6.29 -0.91 23.25
N ASP A 214 -7.15 -0.02 22.78
CA ASP A 214 -7.52 0.10 21.36
C ASP A 214 -6.32 0.49 20.48
N LEU A 215 -5.50 1.43 20.95
CA LEU A 215 -4.23 1.78 20.28
C LEU A 215 -3.26 0.58 20.28
N GLY A 216 -3.24 -0.21 21.36
CA GLY A 216 -2.46 -1.44 21.46
C GLY A 216 -2.92 -2.51 20.46
N LYS A 217 -4.24 -2.68 20.28
CA LYS A 217 -4.80 -3.58 19.26
C LYS A 217 -4.41 -3.11 17.86
N LEU A 218 -4.43 -1.81 17.61
CA LEU A 218 -4.01 -1.23 16.33
C LEU A 218 -2.53 -1.49 16.05
N ASP A 219 -1.64 -1.28 17.04
CA ASP A 219 -0.21 -1.60 16.92
C ASP A 219 0.03 -3.10 16.67
N LEU A 220 -0.75 -3.97 17.34
CA LEU A 220 -0.69 -5.42 17.12
C LEU A 220 -1.14 -5.78 15.70
N LYS A 221 -2.23 -5.19 15.19
CA LYS A 221 -2.75 -5.42 13.84
C LYS A 221 -1.72 -4.98 12.78
N ILE A 222 -1.02 -3.88 13.01
CA ILE A 222 0.03 -3.38 12.11
C ILE A 222 1.32 -4.22 12.23
N SER A 223 1.72 -4.60 13.44
CA SER A 223 2.97 -5.32 13.70
C SER A 223 2.92 -6.81 13.36
N SER A 224 1.74 -7.43 13.40
CA SER A 224 1.53 -8.82 12.97
C SER A 224 1.64 -9.01 11.46
N GLY A 225 1.97 -7.93 10.72
CA GLY A 225 1.84 -7.90 9.28
C GLY A 225 0.37 -7.71 8.97
N TYR A 226 -0.02 -6.47 8.74
CA TYR A 226 -1.37 -6.15 8.34
C TYR A 226 -1.68 -6.80 7.00
N ASN A 227 -2.25 -7.99 7.05
CA ASN A 227 -3.07 -8.51 5.98
C ASN A 227 -4.48 -7.93 6.20
N ASP A 228 -4.75 -6.68 5.79
CA ASP A 228 -6.16 -6.34 5.53
C ASP A 228 -6.75 -7.16 4.41
N GLU A 229 -5.90 -7.87 3.68
CA GLU A 229 -6.40 -8.72 2.63
C GLU A 229 -7.32 -9.85 3.13
N MET A 230 -7.32 -10.27 4.42
CA MET A 230 -7.89 -11.59 4.73
C MET A 230 -8.54 -11.79 6.11
N ASP A 231 -9.45 -10.92 6.55
CA ASP A 231 -10.42 -11.32 7.59
C ASP A 231 -11.81 -10.71 7.34
N PHE A 232 -12.62 -11.44 6.57
CA PHE A 232 -14.03 -11.09 6.40
C PHE A 232 -14.72 -11.04 7.77
N LYS A 233 -15.38 -9.96 8.19
CA LYS A 233 -16.01 -9.89 9.52
C LYS A 233 -17.27 -10.73 9.60
N GLU A 234 -17.97 -10.82 8.47
CA GLU A 234 -19.25 -11.49 8.36
C GLU A 234 -19.08 -13.00 8.16
N PRO A 235 -19.67 -13.86 9.02
CA PRO A 235 -19.51 -15.32 8.92
C PRO A 235 -19.88 -15.89 7.55
N LYS A 236 -20.90 -15.32 6.90
CA LYS A 236 -21.36 -15.74 5.56
C LYS A 236 -20.34 -15.46 4.47
N VAL A 237 -19.56 -14.39 4.60
CA VAL A 237 -18.52 -14.04 3.63
C VAL A 237 -17.28 -14.91 3.86
N LYS A 238 -16.96 -15.21 5.13
CA LYS A 238 -15.93 -16.22 5.48
C LYS A 238 -16.25 -17.59 4.87
N GLU A 239 -17.50 -18.02 4.98
CA GLU A 239 -17.95 -19.31 4.43
C GLU A 239 -17.78 -19.36 2.90
N LEU A 240 -18.21 -18.31 2.20
CA LEU A 240 -18.03 -18.21 0.74
C LEU A 240 -16.56 -18.22 0.34
N TRP A 241 -15.71 -17.52 1.08
CA TRP A 241 -14.27 -17.55 0.82
C TRP A 241 -13.64 -18.92 1.06
N ALA A 242 -14.04 -19.60 2.14
CA ALA A 242 -13.59 -20.97 2.41
C ALA A 242 -14.09 -21.98 1.35
N ALA A 243 -15.28 -21.75 0.79
CA ALA A 243 -15.77 -22.52 -0.36
C ALA A 243 -14.96 -22.21 -1.63
N ALA A 244 -14.64 -20.94 -1.90
CA ALA A 244 -13.82 -20.56 -3.05
C ALA A 244 -12.41 -21.17 -2.98
N LEU A 245 -11.77 -21.20 -1.81
CA LEU A 245 -10.47 -21.85 -1.63
C LEU A 245 -10.47 -23.37 -1.84
N ARG A 246 -11.64 -24.02 -1.68
CA ARG A 246 -11.81 -25.46 -1.97
C ARG A 246 -12.21 -25.73 -3.41
N GLY A 247 -12.67 -24.72 -4.14
CA GLY A 247 -13.02 -24.82 -5.54
C GLY A 247 -11.78 -24.82 -6.44
N ASN A 248 -11.98 -25.24 -7.69
CA ASN A 248 -10.90 -25.31 -8.66
C ASN A 248 -10.71 -23.99 -9.43
N PHE A 249 -10.38 -22.91 -8.71
CA PHE A 249 -10.16 -21.57 -9.28
C PHE A 249 -8.68 -21.30 -9.52
N THR A 250 -8.36 -20.55 -10.57
CA THR A 250 -7.00 -20.02 -10.78
C THR A 250 -6.67 -18.89 -9.80
N ASP A 251 -5.39 -18.58 -9.62
CA ASP A 251 -4.94 -17.51 -8.71
C ASP A 251 -5.56 -16.14 -9.07
N ASP A 252 -5.72 -15.85 -10.36
CA ASP A 252 -6.34 -14.61 -10.85
C ASP A 252 -7.85 -14.58 -10.57
N GLU A 253 -8.54 -15.71 -10.71
CA GLU A 253 -9.97 -15.84 -10.38
C GLU A 253 -10.21 -15.76 -8.88
N LEU A 254 -9.36 -16.40 -8.06
CA LEU A 254 -9.40 -16.26 -6.61
C LEU A 254 -9.21 -14.82 -6.18
N LYS A 255 -8.29 -14.09 -6.82
CA LYS A 255 -8.10 -12.66 -6.56
C LYS A 255 -9.33 -11.85 -6.94
N SER A 256 -9.96 -12.14 -8.08
CA SER A 256 -11.21 -11.49 -8.50
C SER A 256 -12.37 -11.78 -7.54
N ILE A 257 -12.56 -13.04 -7.12
CA ILE A 257 -13.58 -13.45 -6.15
C ILE A 257 -13.33 -12.79 -4.79
N LYS A 258 -12.07 -12.68 -4.37
CA LYS A 258 -11.67 -12.02 -3.13
C LYS A 258 -12.05 -10.54 -3.12
N GLU A 259 -11.77 -9.83 -4.22
CA GLU A 259 -12.17 -8.42 -4.39
C GLU A 259 -13.70 -8.26 -4.40
N GLU A 260 -14.40 -9.16 -5.10
CA GLU A 260 -15.86 -9.17 -5.14
C GLU A 260 -16.50 -9.40 -3.76
N LEU A 261 -15.94 -10.33 -2.96
CA LEU A 261 -16.35 -10.59 -1.58
C LEU A 261 -16.05 -9.39 -0.66
N SER A 262 -14.97 -8.64 -0.91
CA SER A 262 -14.66 -7.41 -0.17
C SER A 262 -15.72 -6.33 -0.42
N HIS A 263 -16.08 -6.10 -1.69
CA HIS A 263 -17.18 -5.19 -2.03
C HIS A 263 -18.52 -5.66 -1.45
N PHE A 264 -18.76 -6.97 -1.45
CA PHE A 264 -19.96 -7.54 -0.86
C PHE A 264 -20.03 -7.31 0.65
N GLN A 265 -18.92 -7.48 1.38
CA GLN A 265 -18.86 -7.17 2.82
C GLN A 265 -19.11 -5.68 3.08
N LYS A 266 -18.48 -4.76 2.34
CA LYS A 266 -18.76 -3.31 2.48
C LYS A 266 -20.26 -3.00 2.29
N LYS A 267 -20.93 -3.71 1.38
CA LYS A 267 -22.38 -3.61 1.16
C LYS A 267 -23.20 -4.17 2.32
N MET A 268 -22.77 -5.28 2.93
CA MET A 268 -23.37 -5.84 4.13
C MET A 268 -23.22 -4.91 5.35
N ASP A 269 -22.03 -4.34 5.55
CA ASP A 269 -21.75 -3.38 6.62
C ASP A 269 -22.66 -2.15 6.50
N LYS A 270 -22.80 -1.62 5.27
CA LYS A 270 -23.72 -0.52 4.97
C LYS A 270 -25.19 -0.88 5.28
N HIS A 271 -25.63 -2.09 4.93
CA HIS A 271 -26.97 -2.57 5.29
C HIS A 271 -27.17 -2.65 6.81
N SER A 272 -26.18 -3.19 7.53
CA SER A 272 -26.19 -3.29 9.00
C SER A 272 -26.29 -1.91 9.65
N HIS A 273 -25.50 -0.94 9.18
CA HIS A 273 -25.55 0.44 9.66
C HIS A 273 -26.93 1.09 9.48
N TYR A 274 -27.53 1.01 8.29
CA TYR A 274 -28.88 1.55 8.09
C TYR A 274 -29.95 0.82 8.90
N LYS A 275 -29.80 -0.49 9.10
CA LYS A 275 -30.71 -1.27 9.94
C LYS A 275 -30.62 -0.82 11.40
N GLN A 276 -29.42 -0.58 11.93
CA GLN A 276 -29.24 -0.04 13.27
C GLN A 276 -29.82 1.37 13.40
N ALA A 277 -29.59 2.24 12.42
CA ALA A 277 -30.17 3.59 12.38
C ALA A 277 -31.71 3.56 12.34
N LEU A 278 -32.29 2.60 11.61
CA LEU A 278 -33.74 2.38 11.57
C LEU A 278 -34.28 1.94 12.93
N VAL A 279 -33.61 1.00 13.61
CA VAL A 279 -34.00 0.56 14.96
C VAL A 279 -33.94 1.71 15.95
N ALA A 280 -32.88 2.52 15.92
CA ALA A 280 -32.77 3.70 16.77
C ALA A 280 -33.89 4.72 16.50
N SER A 281 -34.23 4.94 15.22
CA SER A 281 -35.36 5.80 14.84
C SER A 281 -36.71 5.24 15.30
N GLN A 282 -36.88 3.92 15.27
CA GLN A 282 -38.09 3.24 15.76
C GLN A 282 -38.21 3.38 17.28
N GLN A 283 -37.13 3.18 18.03
CA GLN A 283 -37.09 3.34 19.48
C GLN A 283 -37.46 4.78 19.88
N GLN A 284 -36.89 5.79 19.21
CA GLN A 284 -37.24 7.19 19.45
C GLN A 284 -38.72 7.50 19.20
N LYS A 285 -39.33 6.84 18.21
CA LYS A 285 -40.77 7.00 17.92
C LYS A 285 -41.64 6.35 19.00
N GLU A 286 -41.18 5.27 19.62
CA GLU A 286 -41.85 4.61 20.73
C GLU A 286 -41.73 5.41 22.03
N ASP A 287 -40.54 5.96 22.31
CA ASP A 287 -40.27 6.75 23.52
C ASP A 287 -41.02 8.10 23.56
N VAL A 288 -41.14 8.78 22.40
CA VAL A 288 -41.82 10.08 22.28
C VAL A 288 -43.34 9.91 22.11
N GLY A 289 -43.79 8.72 21.71
CA GLY A 289 -45.19 8.46 21.34
C GLY A 289 -45.52 8.94 19.92
N LYS A 290 -46.37 8.17 19.22
CA LYS A 290 -46.70 8.39 17.80
C LYS A 290 -47.27 9.78 17.48
N GLU A 291 -47.93 10.43 18.46
CA GLU A 291 -48.59 11.72 18.28
C GLU A 291 -47.65 12.93 18.40
N GLN A 292 -46.50 12.77 19.06
CA GLN A 292 -45.51 13.85 19.24
C GLN A 292 -44.26 13.66 18.37
N PHE A 293 -44.21 12.62 17.54
CA PHE A 293 -43.08 12.39 16.65
C PHE A 293 -43.09 13.39 15.49
N PRO A 294 -42.04 14.21 15.30
CA PRO A 294 -42.01 15.22 14.24
C PRO A 294 -42.19 14.61 12.84
N GLN A 295 -43.02 15.25 12.00
CA GLN A 295 -43.26 14.79 10.61
C GLN A 295 -41.96 14.62 9.81
N GLU A 296 -40.97 15.49 10.00
CA GLU A 296 -39.66 15.37 9.34
C GLU A 296 -38.92 14.09 9.76
N LYS A 297 -38.96 13.73 11.04
CA LYS A 297 -38.36 12.48 11.53
C LYS A 297 -39.13 11.26 11.01
N GLN A 298 -40.44 11.39 10.81
CA GLN A 298 -41.27 10.34 10.23
C GLN A 298 -40.96 10.09 8.75
N ALA A 299 -40.73 11.15 7.97
CA ALA A 299 -40.25 11.04 6.59
C ALA A 299 -38.87 10.38 6.52
N ARG A 300 -37.91 10.82 7.35
CA ARG A 300 -36.58 10.19 7.44
C ARG A 300 -36.65 8.71 7.83
N HIS A 301 -37.57 8.33 8.71
CA HIS A 301 -37.80 6.93 9.08
C HIS A 301 -38.31 6.10 7.90
N ALA A 302 -39.23 6.65 7.09
CA ALA A 302 -39.70 6.00 5.86
C ALA A 302 -38.57 5.84 4.83
N ASP A 303 -37.75 6.86 4.63
CA ASP A 303 -36.58 6.79 3.73
C ASP A 303 -35.56 5.74 4.20
N LEU A 304 -35.34 5.64 5.52
CA LEU A 304 -34.47 4.61 6.11
C LEU A 304 -35.04 3.21 5.87
N LEU A 305 -36.35 3.02 6.04
CA LEU A 305 -37.02 1.75 5.73
C LEU A 305 -36.79 1.33 4.28
N ASP A 306 -36.98 2.25 3.34
CA ASP A 306 -36.82 1.95 1.92
C ASP A 306 -35.36 1.67 1.56
N LYS A 307 -34.41 2.42 2.12
CA LYS A 307 -32.96 2.14 1.96
C LYS A 307 -32.57 0.79 2.53
N VAL A 308 -33.06 0.42 3.71
CA VAL A 308 -32.80 -0.91 4.30
C VAL A 308 -33.35 -2.01 3.40
N LYS A 309 -34.57 -1.86 2.88
CA LYS A 309 -35.17 -2.84 1.96
C LYS A 309 -34.39 -2.97 0.64
N ASP A 310 -34.05 -1.86 0.00
CA ASP A 310 -33.31 -1.85 -1.27
C ASP A 310 -31.93 -2.48 -1.13
N ILE A 311 -31.16 -2.07 -0.11
CA ILE A 311 -29.84 -2.62 0.14
C ILE A 311 -29.96 -4.10 0.54
N GLY A 312 -30.93 -4.46 1.37
CA GLY A 312 -31.19 -5.85 1.77
C GLY A 312 -31.50 -6.76 0.57
N TYR A 313 -32.30 -6.28 -0.38
CA TYR A 313 -32.56 -6.99 -1.64
C TYR A 313 -31.28 -7.18 -2.46
N LYS A 314 -30.48 -6.12 -2.63
CA LYS A 314 -29.20 -6.18 -3.35
C LYS A 314 -28.21 -7.14 -2.69
N VAL A 315 -28.12 -7.13 -1.35
CA VAL A 315 -27.27 -8.05 -0.58
C VAL A 315 -27.72 -9.50 -0.80
N LYS A 316 -29.02 -9.77 -0.71
CA LYS A 316 -29.55 -11.13 -0.95
C LYS A 316 -29.29 -11.61 -2.37
N LYS A 317 -29.45 -10.73 -3.37
CA LYS A 317 -29.17 -11.06 -4.77
C LYS A 317 -27.69 -11.35 -5.01
N HIS A 318 -26.80 -10.49 -4.52
CA HIS A 318 -25.35 -10.68 -4.63
C HIS A 318 -24.90 -11.97 -3.92
N TYR A 319 -25.42 -12.24 -2.71
CA TYR A 319 -25.11 -13.47 -1.99
C TYR A 319 -25.48 -14.72 -2.80
N LYS A 320 -26.68 -14.75 -3.39
CA LYS A 320 -27.12 -15.89 -4.21
C LYS A 320 -26.23 -16.09 -5.43
N ASP A 321 -25.84 -15.00 -6.10
CA ASP A 321 -24.98 -15.05 -7.28
C ASP A 321 -23.58 -15.58 -6.93
N LEU A 322 -22.95 -14.99 -5.92
CA LEU A 322 -21.65 -15.42 -5.40
C LEU A 322 -21.67 -16.87 -4.94
N HIS A 323 -22.68 -17.25 -4.16
CA HIS A 323 -22.85 -18.63 -3.66
C HIS A 323 -23.02 -19.63 -4.81
N TYR A 324 -23.81 -19.29 -5.83
CA TYR A 324 -24.00 -20.17 -7.00
C TYR A 324 -22.70 -20.31 -7.80
N ARG A 325 -22.01 -19.21 -8.09
CA ARG A 325 -20.75 -19.22 -8.84
C ARG A 325 -19.64 -19.97 -8.11
N ILE A 326 -19.51 -19.76 -6.81
CA ILE A 326 -18.48 -20.41 -5.98
C ILE A 326 -18.77 -21.91 -5.85
N ASN A 327 -20.02 -22.31 -5.58
CA ASN A 327 -20.35 -23.72 -5.35
C ASN A 327 -20.47 -24.55 -6.62
N LYS A 328 -20.71 -23.94 -7.79
CA LYS A 328 -20.76 -24.65 -9.07
C LYS A 328 -19.40 -25.26 -9.45
N GLU A 329 -18.32 -24.63 -9.04
CA GLU A 329 -16.95 -25.04 -9.36
C GLU A 329 -16.32 -25.90 -8.23
N LEU A 330 -17.14 -26.36 -7.27
CA LEU A 330 -16.75 -27.35 -6.27
C LEU A 330 -16.73 -28.77 -6.90
N PRO A 331 -15.74 -29.62 -6.58
CA PRO A 331 -15.71 -31.01 -7.03
C PRO A 331 -16.97 -31.77 -6.60
N ILE A 332 -17.50 -32.60 -7.49
CA ILE A 332 -18.78 -33.34 -7.34
C ILE A 332 -18.75 -34.31 -6.13
N ASP A 333 -17.57 -34.68 -5.63
CA ASP A 333 -17.41 -35.63 -4.52
C ASP A 333 -17.68 -35.04 -3.11
N GLU A 334 -17.96 -33.73 -2.98
CA GLU A 334 -18.26 -33.08 -1.69
C GLU A 334 -19.59 -32.29 -1.65
N LEU A 335 -20.51 -32.56 -2.58
CA LEU A 335 -21.85 -31.93 -2.62
C LEU A 335 -22.87 -32.56 -1.67
#